data_AF-A0A7L1CDE7-F1
#
_entry.id   AF-A0A7L1CDE7-F1
#
_cell.length_a   1.000
_cell.length_b   1.000
_cell.length_c   1.000
_cell.angle_alpha   90.00
_cell.angle_beta   90.00
_cell.angle_gamma   90.00
#
_symmetry.space_group_name_H-M   'P 1'
#
loop_
_entity.id
_entity.type
_entity.pdbx_description
1 polymer ?
#
loop_
_entity_poly.entity_id
_entity_poly.type
_entity_poly.pdbx_seq_one_letter_code
_entity_poly.pdbx_strand_id
1 'polypeptide(L)'
;KPETAAVLKRTVEALMERGAVVRNLENLGERSLPYKISKHRERHKRGGYFLIDLEAPPSIVSSMMDHLGRDIDVIRRAFVKHPVAKAEECSGIIPVSPEEKLSAKKN
;
A
#
# COMPACT_ATOMS: atom_id res chain seq x y z
N LYS A 1 7.56 -4.18 -22.32
CA LYS A 1 6.11 -3.85 -22.37
C LYS A 1 5.97 -2.32 -22.33
N PRO A 2 5.80 -1.66 -23.49
CA PRO A 2 5.83 -0.19 -23.58
C PRO A 2 4.65 0.46 -22.84
N GLU A 3 3.49 -0.18 -22.85
CA GLU A 3 2.27 0.32 -22.19
C GLU A 3 2.46 0.46 -20.68
N THR A 4 2.94 -0.59 -19.99
CA THR A 4 3.18 -0.54 -18.55
C THR A 4 4.19 0.54 -18.15
N ALA A 5 5.25 0.73 -18.95
CA ALA A 5 6.21 1.79 -18.69
C ALA A 5 5.58 3.18 -18.82
N ALA A 6 4.67 3.38 -19.79
CA ALA A 6 3.93 4.63 -19.94
C ALA A 6 2.99 4.90 -18.75
N VAL A 7 2.30 3.87 -18.23
CA VAL A 7 1.45 3.98 -17.02
C VAL A 7 2.28 4.39 -15.80
N LEU A 8 3.42 3.74 -15.60
CA LEU A 8 4.31 4.05 -14.47
C LEU A 8 4.86 5.47 -14.58
N LYS A 9 5.32 5.86 -15.78
CA LYS A 9 5.84 7.20 -16.03
C LYS A 9 4.81 8.27 -15.69
N ARG A 10 3.60 8.21 -16.25
CA ARG A 10 2.55 9.20 -15.97
C ARG A 10 2.11 9.21 -14.50
N THR A 11 2.15 8.06 -13.83
CA THR A 11 1.83 7.96 -12.39
C THR A 11 2.87 8.67 -11.54
N VAL A 12 4.15 8.46 -11.84
CA VAL A 12 5.28 9.10 -11.14
C VAL A 12 5.29 10.60 -11.43
N GLU A 13 5.07 11.02 -12.67
CA GLU A 13 4.94 12.45 -13.02
C GLU A 13 3.82 13.12 -12.22
N ALA A 14 2.63 12.50 -12.15
CA ALA A 14 1.51 13.02 -11.36
C ALA A 14 1.79 13.10 -9.85
N LEU A 15 2.61 12.20 -9.31
CA LEU A 15 3.08 12.28 -7.91
C LEU A 15 4.00 13.49 -7.72
N MET A 16 4.98 13.65 -8.62
CA MET A 16 5.97 14.74 -8.55
C MET A 16 5.33 16.12 -8.73
N GLU A 17 4.35 16.26 -9.63
CA GLU A 17 3.57 17.49 -9.83
C GLU A 17 2.85 17.96 -8.55
N ARG A 18 2.53 17.04 -7.64
CA ARG A 18 1.83 17.32 -6.37
C ARG A 18 2.78 17.46 -5.19
N GLY A 19 4.09 17.56 -5.45
CA GLY A 19 5.12 17.77 -4.42
C GLY A 19 5.53 16.49 -3.68
N ALA A 20 5.33 15.31 -4.27
CA ALA A 20 5.93 14.09 -3.75
C ALA A 20 7.38 13.92 -4.25
N VAL A 21 8.25 13.44 -3.37
CA VAL A 21 9.60 12.98 -3.70
C VAL A 21 9.57 11.45 -3.75
N VAL A 22 9.77 10.88 -4.93
CA VAL A 22 9.80 9.42 -5.12
C VAL A 22 11.17 8.89 -4.72
N ARG A 23 11.19 7.92 -3.79
CA ARG A 23 12.40 7.28 -3.26
C ARG A 23 12.75 6.00 -3.98
N ASN A 24 11.76 5.14 -4.21
CA ASN A 24 11.96 3.84 -4.82
C ASN A 24 10.72 3.41 -5.62
N LEU A 25 10.94 2.60 -6.65
CA LEU A 25 9.89 1.96 -7.44
C LEU A 25 10.22 0.48 -7.60
N GLU A 26 9.40 -0.37 -7.00
CA GLU A 26 9.58 -1.82 -7.04
C GLU A 26 8.51 -2.49 -7.89
N ASN A 27 8.92 -3.48 -8.68
CA ASN A 27 8.03 -4.32 -9.47
C ASN A 27 7.93 -5.71 -8.84
N LEU A 28 6.78 -6.04 -8.25
CA LEU A 28 6.51 -7.34 -7.63
C LEU A 28 6.08 -8.43 -8.65
N GLY A 29 6.02 -8.06 -9.92
CA GLY A 29 5.68 -8.92 -11.04
C GLY A 29 4.19 -8.95 -11.37
N GLU A 30 3.88 -9.57 -12.50
CA GLU A 30 2.51 -9.82 -12.94
C GLU A 30 2.00 -11.15 -12.39
N ARG A 31 0.94 -11.12 -11.60
CA ARG A 31 0.38 -12.30 -10.92
C ARG A 31 -1.11 -12.44 -11.19
N SER A 32 -1.62 -13.64 -10.97
CA SER A 32 -3.06 -13.88 -10.88
C SER A 32 -3.62 -13.13 -9.67
N LEU A 33 -4.73 -12.44 -9.86
CA LEU A 33 -5.42 -11.76 -8.77
C LEU A 33 -6.05 -12.80 -7.85
N PRO A 34 -6.08 -12.57 -6.51
CA PRO A 34 -6.71 -13.50 -5.58
C PRO A 34 -8.22 -13.64 -5.83
N TYR A 35 -8.85 -12.64 -6.44
CA TYR A 35 -10.23 -12.66 -6.91
C TYR A 35 -10.40 -11.76 -8.13
N LYS A 36 -11.51 -11.92 -8.85
CA LYS A 36 -11.83 -11.13 -10.04
C LYS A 36 -12.15 -9.70 -9.64
N ILE A 37 -11.48 -8.73 -10.26
CA ILE A 37 -11.74 -7.30 -10.04
C ILE A 37 -12.48 -6.77 -11.27
N SER A 38 -13.66 -6.17 -11.06
CA SER A 38 -14.38 -5.46 -12.11
C SER A 38 -14.13 -3.96 -11.97
N LYS A 39 -13.50 -3.33 -12.96
CA LYS A 39 -13.15 -1.90 -12.94
C LYS A 39 -13.13 -1.38 -14.38
N HIS A 40 -13.50 -0.11 -14.59
CA HIS A 40 -13.51 0.52 -15.92
C HIS A 40 -14.24 -0.28 -17.01
N ARG A 41 -15.36 -0.95 -16.65
CA ARG A 41 -16.15 -1.84 -17.52
C ARG A 41 -15.43 -3.10 -18.00
N GLU A 42 -14.29 -3.43 -17.42
CA GLU A 42 -13.54 -4.66 -17.68
C GLU A 42 -13.49 -5.54 -16.42
N ARG A 43 -13.33 -6.86 -16.63
CA ARG A 43 -13.21 -7.86 -15.56
C ARG A 43 -11.84 -8.51 -15.60
N HIS A 44 -10.96 -8.08 -14.70
CA HIS A 44 -9.56 -8.51 -14.65
C HIS A 44 -9.37 -9.77 -13.80
N LYS A 45 -8.48 -10.66 -14.27
CA LYS A 45 -8.05 -11.89 -13.56
C LYS A 45 -6.55 -11.89 -13.21
N ARG A 46 -5.77 -11.02 -13.87
CA ARG A 46 -4.33 -10.85 -13.68
C ARG A 46 -4.03 -9.36 -13.52
N GLY A 47 -2.92 -9.03 -12.88
CA GLY A 47 -2.48 -7.65 -12.71
C GLY A 47 -1.00 -7.57 -12.38
N GLY A 48 -0.36 -6.47 -12.79
CA GLY A 48 0.98 -6.09 -12.35
C GLY A 48 0.92 -5.42 -10.98
N TYR A 49 1.82 -5.81 -10.09
CA TYR A 49 1.92 -5.23 -8.75
C TYR A 49 3.17 -4.34 -8.68
N PHE A 50 2.96 -3.08 -8.31
CA PHE A 50 4.03 -2.09 -8.16
C PHE A 50 3.93 -1.43 -6.80
N LEU A 51 5.08 -1.22 -6.16
CA LEU A 51 5.22 -0.42 -4.96
C LEU A 51 5.99 0.85 -5.31
N ILE A 52 5.50 1.99 -4.82
CA ILE A 52 6.16 3.28 -4.97
C ILE A 52 6.39 3.81 -3.57
N ASP A 53 7.65 3.89 -3.16
CA ASP A 53 8.04 4.55 -1.92
C ASP A 53 8.22 6.03 -2.19
N LEU A 54 7.60 6.87 -1.36
CA LEU A 54 7.58 8.31 -1.56
C LEU A 54 7.46 9.06 -0.24
N GLU A 55 8.02 10.27 -0.24
CA GLU A 55 7.80 11.27 0.79
C GLU A 55 6.93 12.39 0.23
N ALA A 56 5.83 12.67 0.91
CA ALA A 56 4.88 13.67 0.46
C ALA A 56 4.05 14.23 1.62
N PRO A 57 3.49 15.44 1.48
CA PRO A 57 2.54 15.97 2.46
C PRO A 57 1.26 15.11 2.46
N PRO A 58 0.57 14.97 3.61
CA PRO A 58 -0.63 14.13 3.73
C PRO A 58 -1.79 14.58 2.83
N SER A 59 -1.80 15.85 2.40
CA SER A 59 -2.79 16.40 1.47
C SER A 59 -2.80 15.70 0.11
N ILE A 60 -1.66 15.14 -0.33
CA ILE A 60 -1.56 14.47 -1.65
C ILE A 60 -2.45 13.23 -1.74
N VAL A 61 -2.68 12.54 -0.61
CA VAL A 61 -3.28 11.20 -0.60
C VAL A 61 -4.67 11.25 -1.23
N SER A 62 -5.49 12.23 -0.85
CA SER A 62 -6.83 12.41 -1.41
C SER A 62 -6.80 12.71 -2.91
N SER A 63 -6.04 13.73 -3.31
CA SER A 63 -5.90 14.16 -4.71
C SER A 63 -5.38 13.04 -5.61
N MET A 64 -4.38 12.29 -5.16
CA MET A 64 -3.78 11.21 -5.93
C MET A 64 -4.69 9.98 -5.97
N MET A 65 -5.41 9.68 -4.89
CA MET A 65 -6.46 8.67 -4.92
C MET A 65 -7.55 9.02 -5.93
N ASP A 66 -7.93 10.28 -6.12
CA ASP A 66 -8.91 10.64 -7.15
C ASP A 66 -8.34 10.58 -8.57
N HIS A 67 -7.07 10.98 -8.74
CA HIS A 67 -6.38 10.89 -10.03
C HIS A 67 -6.25 9.44 -10.52
N LEU A 68 -5.68 8.57 -9.70
CA LEU A 68 -5.52 7.13 -9.99
C LEU A 68 -6.86 6.39 -10.08
N GLY A 69 -7.97 7.00 -9.66
CA GLY A 69 -9.31 6.42 -9.82
C GLY A 69 -9.96 6.62 -11.16
N ARG A 70 -9.47 7.59 -11.91
CA ARG A 70 -9.90 7.89 -13.28
C ARG A 70 -9.00 7.21 -14.31
N ASP A 71 -7.79 6.85 -13.93
CA ASP A 71 -6.87 6.11 -14.77
C ASP A 71 -7.39 4.69 -15.05
N ILE A 72 -7.69 4.42 -16.33
CA ILE A 72 -8.28 3.16 -16.79
C ILE A 72 -7.36 1.95 -16.63
N ASP A 73 -6.04 2.15 -16.62
CA ASP A 73 -5.06 1.07 -16.50
C ASP A 73 -4.81 0.69 -15.02
N VAL A 74 -5.34 1.48 -14.07
CA VAL A 74 -5.19 1.26 -12.62
C VAL A 74 -6.44 0.56 -12.07
N ILE A 75 -6.34 -0.76 -11.92
CA ILE A 75 -7.47 -1.58 -11.45
C ILE A 75 -7.70 -1.49 -9.94
N ARG A 76 -6.65 -1.19 -9.16
CA ARG A 76 -6.68 -1.00 -7.71
C ARG A 76 -5.50 -0.14 -7.28
N ARG A 77 -5.72 0.72 -6.28
CA ARG A 77 -4.73 1.63 -5.69
C ARG A 77 -4.89 1.67 -4.18
N ALA A 78 -3.79 1.90 -3.48
CA ALA A 78 -3.78 2.10 -2.04
C ALA A 78 -2.59 2.96 -1.63
N PHE A 79 -2.80 3.82 -0.63
CA PHE A 79 -1.73 4.49 0.10
C PHE A 79 -1.68 3.90 1.50
N VAL A 80 -0.52 3.44 1.91
CA VAL A 80 -0.27 2.89 3.24
C VAL A 80 0.95 3.60 3.80
N LYS A 81 0.96 3.89 5.10
CA LYS A 81 2.15 4.44 5.75
C LYS A 81 3.27 3.42 5.63
N HIS A 82 4.44 3.87 5.17
CA HIS A 82 5.61 3.01 5.11
C HIS A 82 5.92 2.50 6.52
N PRO A 83 6.06 1.18 6.74
CA PRO A 83 6.36 0.64 8.05
C PRO A 83 7.77 1.09 8.44
N VAL A 84 7.85 2.06 9.34
CA VAL A 84 9.13 2.40 9.97
C VAL A 84 9.49 1.21 10.84
N ALA A 85 10.62 0.57 10.55
CA ALA A 85 11.14 -0.55 11.34
C ALA A 85 11.52 -0.06 12.75
N LYS A 86 10.52 0.13 13.61
CA LYS A 86 10.68 0.15 15.06
C LYS A 86 10.30 -1.25 15.52
N ALA A 87 11.20 -2.19 15.28
CA ALA A 87 11.10 -3.48 15.93
C ALA A 87 11.32 -3.22 17.42
N GLU A 88 10.23 -3.15 18.18
CA GLU A 88 10.32 -3.23 19.63
C GLU A 88 10.88 -4.62 19.99
N GLU A 89 11.78 -4.66 20.97
CA GLU A 89 12.31 -5.93 21.45
C GLU A 89 11.17 -6.76 22.05
N CYS A 90 10.86 -7.87 21.38
CA CYS A 90 9.89 -8.82 21.89
C CYS A 90 10.57 -9.65 22.99
N SER A 91 10.18 -9.43 24.24
CA SER A 91 10.67 -10.21 25.40
C SER A 91 10.20 -11.68 25.41
N GLY A 92 9.48 -12.12 24.38
CA GLY A 92 8.91 -13.46 24.28
C GLY A 92 7.65 -13.63 25.13
N ILE A 93 7.23 -14.88 25.30
CA ILE A 93 6.09 -15.22 26.17
C ILE A 93 6.54 -15.03 27.62
N ILE A 94 6.02 -14.01 28.29
CA ILE A 94 6.26 -13.79 29.73
C ILE A 94 5.31 -14.71 30.51
N PRO A 95 5.82 -15.70 31.26
CA PRO A 95 4.97 -16.57 32.07
C PRO A 95 4.34 -15.75 33.21
N VAL A 96 3.02 -15.64 33.20
CA VAL A 96 2.24 -14.96 34.25
C VAL A 96 2.20 -15.84 35.50
N SER A 97 2.50 -15.28 36.67
CA SER A 97 2.47 -16.04 37.92
C SER A 97 1.01 -16.41 38.28
N PRO A 98 0.76 -17.53 38.97
CA PRO A 98 -0.60 -17.91 39.38
C PRO A 98 -1.28 -16.86 40.28
N GLU A 99 -0.51 -16.05 41.00
CA GLU A 99 -1.00 -15.03 41.94
C GLU A 99 -1.68 -13.85 41.22
N GLU A 100 -1.21 -13.49 40.02
CA GLU A 100 -1.80 -12.42 39.19
C GLU A 100 -3.15 -12.81 38.58
N LYS A 101 -3.45 -14.11 38.48
CA LYS A 101 -4.76 -14.62 38.02
C LYS A 101 -5.84 -14.57 39.10
N LEU A 102 -5.44 -14.46 40.38
CA LEU A 102 -6.35 -14.39 41.53
C LEU A 102 -6.82 -12.94 41.81
N SER A 103 -6.00 -11.94 41.49
CA SER A 103 -6.30 -10.51 41.74
C SER A 103 -7.19 -9.86 40.66
N ALA A 104 -7.21 -10.39 39.44
CA ALA A 104 -8.02 -9.85 38.33
C ALA A 104 -9.53 -10.15 38.43
N LYS A 105 -9.98 -10.84 39.49
CA LYS A 105 -11.38 -11.27 39.69
C LYS A 105 -12.10 -10.54 40.83
N LYS A 106 -11.66 -9.34 41.21
CA LYS A 106 -12.35 -8.49 42.19
C LYS A 106 -13.02 -7.34 41.44
N ASN A 107 -14.36 -7.33 41.51
CA ASN A 107 -15.27 -6.29 40.96
C ASN A 107 -14.84 -4.87 41.33
#